data_AF-A7IPI7-F1
#
_entry.id   AF-A7IPI7-F1
#
_cell.length_a   1.000
_cell.length_b   1.000
_cell.length_c   1.000
_cell.angle_alpha   90.00
_cell.angle_beta   90.00
_cell.angle_gamma   90.00
#
_symmetry.space_group_name_H-M   'P 1'
#
loop_
_entity.id
_entity.type
_entity.pdbx_description
1 polymer ?
#
loop_
_entity_poly.entity_id
_entity_poly.type
_entity_poly.pdbx_seq_one_letter_code
_entity_poly.pdbx_strand_id
1 'polypeptide(L)'
;MSVSDGRFDVTNPIVVVRLTTGLFYFPHAISKIVGFAGAVGFFTKAGFHPPEAFVVLSVTMELICAVGLTFGVFTKYLGVVSAGLMVVAAYAIVAVYGLGWFWAGHGIEYLVFWGVASLAVALDAWNRNPGIFGLFAWPLRKVKPVAA
;
A
#
# COMPACT_ATOMS: atom_id res chain seq x y z
N MET A 1 -31.26 -0.86 -11.66
CA MET A 1 -29.94 -1.16 -11.07
C MET A 1 -29.06 0.05 -11.37
N SER A 2 -28.90 0.97 -10.42
CA SER A 2 -28.12 2.20 -10.65
C SER A 2 -26.63 1.85 -10.64
N VAL A 3 -25.97 1.99 -11.78
CA VAL A 3 -24.53 1.75 -11.98
C VAL A 3 -23.77 3.01 -11.56
N SER A 4 -23.67 3.23 -10.26
CA SER A 4 -22.54 3.98 -9.72
C SER A 4 -21.99 3.17 -8.56
N ASP A 5 -21.16 2.18 -8.89
CA ASP A 5 -20.34 1.51 -7.88
C ASP A 5 -19.41 2.59 -7.31
N GLY A 6 -19.75 3.13 -6.13
CA GLY A 6 -19.07 4.28 -5.50
C GLY A 6 -17.58 4.03 -5.22
N ARG A 7 -17.06 2.86 -5.58
CA ARG A 7 -15.64 2.52 -5.61
C ARG A 7 -14.84 3.42 -6.52
N PHE A 8 -15.41 3.97 -7.60
CA PHE A 8 -14.71 4.85 -8.54
C PHE A 8 -15.21 6.30 -8.53
N ASP A 9 -15.98 6.67 -7.50
CA ASP A 9 -16.43 8.04 -7.33
C ASP A 9 -15.27 8.95 -6.89
N VAL A 10 -14.64 9.61 -7.87
CA VAL A 10 -13.52 10.54 -7.65
C VAL A 10 -13.92 11.82 -6.93
N THR A 11 -15.21 12.09 -6.75
CA THR A 11 -15.67 13.21 -5.90
C THR A 11 -15.47 12.88 -4.41
N ASN A 12 -15.33 11.60 -4.07
CA ASN A 12 -14.96 11.17 -2.74
C ASN A 12 -13.42 11.18 -2.57
N PRO A 13 -12.85 12.06 -1.73
CA PRO A 13 -11.40 12.24 -1.65
C PRO A 13 -10.66 10.97 -1.23
N ILE A 14 -11.24 10.12 -0.38
CA ILE A 14 -10.57 8.87 0.01
C ILE A 14 -10.54 7.85 -1.12
N VAL A 15 -11.46 7.92 -2.09
CA VAL A 15 -11.40 7.10 -3.30
C VAL A 15 -10.21 7.54 -4.16
N VAL A 16 -9.97 8.84 -4.28
CA VAL A 16 -8.77 9.37 -4.98
C VAL A 16 -7.49 8.88 -4.31
N VAL A 17 -7.41 8.92 -2.97
CA VAL A 17 -6.26 8.39 -2.22
C VAL A 17 -6.11 6.89 -2.43
N ARG A 18 -7.20 6.11 -2.38
CA ARG A 18 -7.17 4.66 -2.61
C ARG A 18 -6.71 4.30 -4.03
N LEU A 19 -7.20 5.03 -5.04
CA LEU A 19 -6.81 4.83 -6.42
C LEU A 19 -5.34 5.16 -6.65
N THR A 20 -4.86 6.29 -6.15
CA THR A 20 -3.47 6.71 -6.30
C THR A 20 -2.50 5.78 -5.57
N THR A 21 -2.83 5.38 -4.32
CA THR A 21 -2.03 4.39 -3.57
C THR A 21 -1.97 3.03 -4.25
N GLY A 22 -3.02 2.60 -4.94
CA GLY A 22 -3.01 1.38 -5.76
C GLY A 22 -2.22 1.54 -7.07
N LEU A 23 -2.57 2.54 -7.88
CA LEU A 23 -2.00 2.72 -9.22
C LEU A 23 -0.49 2.93 -9.21
N PHE A 24 0.04 3.57 -8.17
CA PHE A 24 1.48 3.86 -8.10
C PHE A 24 2.35 2.63 -7.82
N TYR A 25 1.78 1.50 -7.41
CA TYR A 25 2.54 0.24 -7.35
C TYR A 25 2.90 -0.33 -8.73
N PHE A 26 2.13 -0.04 -9.79
CA PHE A 26 2.42 -0.54 -11.13
C PHE A 26 3.82 -0.15 -11.64
N PRO A 27 4.21 1.14 -11.67
CA PRO A 27 5.56 1.50 -12.12
C PRO A 27 6.66 0.87 -11.25
N HIS A 28 6.44 0.73 -9.93
CA HIS A 28 7.40 0.09 -9.03
C HIS A 28 7.57 -1.42 -9.28
N ALA A 29 6.49 -2.13 -9.58
CA ALA A 29 6.54 -3.54 -9.94
C ALA A 29 7.19 -3.73 -11.32
N ILE A 30 6.76 -2.94 -12.32
CA ILE A 30 7.31 -2.99 -13.68
C ILE A 30 8.81 -2.71 -13.69
N SER A 31 9.28 -1.71 -12.94
CA SER A 31 10.71 -1.39 -12.88
C SER A 31 11.54 -2.54 -12.32
N LYS A 32 11.01 -3.32 -11.36
CA LYS A 32 11.69 -4.50 -10.81
C LYS A 32 11.65 -5.70 -11.75
N ILE A 33 10.57 -5.86 -12.51
CA ILE A 33 10.47 -6.94 -13.50
C ILE A 33 11.45 -6.70 -14.65
N VAL A 34 11.44 -5.51 -15.24
CA VAL A 34 12.32 -5.14 -16.35
C VAL A 34 13.78 -5.02 -15.88
N GLY A 35 13.99 -4.48 -14.68
CA GLY A 35 15.31 -4.26 -14.07
C GLY A 35 15.70 -5.33 -13.06
N PHE A 36 15.30 -6.59 -13.26
CA PHE A 36 15.41 -7.65 -12.24
C PHE A 36 16.81 -7.79 -11.64
N ALA A 37 17.86 -7.83 -12.48
CA ALA A 37 19.24 -7.95 -11.99
C ALA A 37 19.66 -6.76 -11.10
N GLY A 38 19.21 -5.54 -11.44
CA GLY A 38 19.44 -4.35 -10.63
C GLY A 38 18.70 -4.39 -9.29
N ALA A 39 17.45 -4.88 -9.31
CA ALA A 39 16.66 -5.09 -8.11
C ALA A 39 17.32 -6.13 -7.18
N VAL A 40 17.79 -7.25 -7.73
CA VAL A 40 18.56 -8.27 -6.97
C VAL A 40 19.79 -7.63 -6.34
N GLY A 41 20.56 -6.84 -7.09
CA GLY A 41 21.73 -6.13 -6.56
C GLY A 41 21.40 -5.17 -5.40
N PHE A 42 20.28 -4.46 -5.49
CA PHE A 42 19.81 -3.59 -4.39
C PHE A 42 19.39 -4.41 -3.16
N PHE A 43 18.62 -5.48 -3.36
CA PHE A 43 18.15 -6.35 -2.27
C PHE A 43 19.30 -7.07 -1.56
N THR A 44 20.34 -7.47 -2.30
CA THR A 44 21.58 -8.00 -1.73
C THR A 44 22.25 -6.97 -0.82
N LYS A 45 22.38 -5.71 -1.27
CA LYS A 45 22.96 -4.63 -0.46
C LYS A 45 22.12 -4.34 0.80
N ALA A 46 20.80 -4.49 0.71
CA ALA A 46 19.88 -4.33 1.83
C ALA A 46 19.88 -5.52 2.80
N GLY A 47 20.66 -6.58 2.53
CA GLY A 47 20.83 -7.74 3.40
C GLY A 47 19.70 -8.78 3.29
N PHE A 48 18.91 -8.78 2.22
CA PHE A 48 17.89 -9.79 2.00
C PHE A 48 18.49 -11.09 1.44
N HIS A 49 18.19 -12.23 2.08
CA HIS A 49 18.71 -13.54 1.70
C HIS A 49 17.59 -14.61 1.63
N PRO A 50 17.38 -15.29 0.49
CA PRO A 50 18.00 -15.07 -0.82
C PRO A 50 17.39 -13.86 -1.56
N PRO A 51 18.19 -12.98 -2.17
CA PRO A 51 17.72 -11.69 -2.69
C PRO A 51 16.70 -11.84 -3.82
N GLU A 52 16.85 -12.84 -4.70
CA GLU A 52 15.92 -13.11 -5.80
C GLU A 52 14.50 -13.41 -5.29
N ALA A 53 14.40 -14.20 -4.22
CA ALA A 53 13.09 -14.54 -3.64
C ALA A 53 12.40 -13.31 -3.06
N PHE A 54 13.15 -12.40 -2.44
CA PHE A 54 12.60 -11.15 -1.92
C PHE A 54 12.23 -10.15 -3.04
N VAL A 55 12.96 -10.12 -4.16
CA VAL A 55 12.54 -9.33 -5.33
C VAL A 55 11.22 -9.86 -5.87
N VAL A 56 11.09 -11.17 -6.08
CA VAL A 56 9.84 -11.80 -6.54
C VAL A 56 8.70 -11.52 -5.55
N LEU A 57 8.94 -11.72 -4.26
CA LEU A 57 7.96 -11.43 -3.21
C LEU A 57 7.53 -9.97 -3.24
N SER A 58 8.46 -9.03 -3.39
CA SER A 58 8.14 -7.60 -3.47
C SER A 58 7.23 -7.31 -4.66
N VAL A 59 7.56 -7.82 -5.85
CA VAL A 59 6.74 -7.64 -7.06
C VAL A 59 5.34 -8.25 -6.87
N THR A 60 5.24 -9.46 -6.32
CA THR A 60 3.96 -10.12 -6.07
C THR A 60 3.10 -9.28 -5.13
N MET A 61 3.66 -8.82 -4.01
CA MET A 61 2.93 -8.03 -3.02
C MET A 61 2.54 -6.64 -3.55
N GLU A 62 3.42 -6.00 -4.33
CA GLU A 62 3.13 -4.74 -5.01
C GLU A 62 1.98 -4.90 -6.00
N LEU A 63 1.95 -5.97 -6.81
CA LEU A 63 0.85 -6.22 -7.75
C LEU A 63 -0.48 -6.56 -7.04
N ILE A 64 -0.43 -7.31 -5.93
CA ILE A 64 -1.61 -7.57 -5.10
C ILE A 64 -2.18 -6.25 -4.56
N CYS A 65 -1.34 -5.37 -4.03
CA CYS A 65 -1.75 -4.05 -3.56
C CYS A 65 -2.24 -3.18 -4.72
N ALA A 66 -1.55 -3.20 -5.87
CA ALA A 66 -1.90 -2.41 -7.04
C ALA A 66 -3.31 -2.73 -7.51
N VAL A 67 -3.59 -4.01 -7.74
CA VAL A 67 -4.91 -4.46 -8.20
C VAL A 67 -5.95 -4.24 -7.11
N GLY A 68 -5.70 -4.73 -5.90
CA GLY A 68 -6.72 -4.70 -4.85
C GLY A 68 -7.11 -3.29 -4.42
N LEU A 69 -6.16 -2.37 -4.24
CA LEU A 69 -6.46 -0.98 -3.89
C LEU A 69 -7.09 -0.21 -5.07
N THR A 70 -6.63 -0.44 -6.31
CA THR A 70 -7.23 0.21 -7.48
C THR A 70 -8.71 -0.16 -7.62
N PHE A 71 -9.03 -1.47 -7.60
CA PHE A 71 -10.39 -1.96 -7.78
C PHE A 71 -11.23 -1.98 -6.49
N GLY A 72 -10.67 -1.55 -5.36
CA GLY A 72 -11.36 -1.50 -4.06
C GLY A 72 -11.66 -2.87 -3.44
N VAL A 73 -10.89 -3.89 -3.79
CA VAL A 73 -11.02 -5.27 -3.31
C VAL A 73 -10.15 -5.47 -2.08
N PHE A 74 -10.71 -6.01 -0.99
CA PHE A 74 -10.01 -6.20 0.30
C PHE A 74 -9.29 -4.93 0.84
N THR A 75 -9.79 -3.74 0.51
CA THR A 75 -9.19 -2.42 0.83
C THR A 75 -8.71 -2.29 2.27
N LYS A 76 -9.49 -2.79 3.23
CA LYS A 76 -9.17 -2.85 4.67
C LYS A 76 -7.80 -3.46 4.94
N TYR A 77 -7.58 -4.66 4.41
CA TYR A 77 -6.40 -5.46 4.66
C TYR A 77 -5.25 -5.00 3.78
N LEU A 78 -5.54 -4.69 2.52
CA LEU A 78 -4.51 -4.25 1.59
C LEU A 78 -3.96 -2.86 1.91
N GLY A 79 -4.72 -1.98 2.57
CA GLY A 79 -4.17 -0.74 3.10
C GLY A 79 -3.16 -0.99 4.23
N VAL A 80 -3.40 -1.97 5.11
CA VAL A 80 -2.45 -2.38 6.15
C VAL A 80 -1.22 -3.06 5.53
N VAL A 81 -1.42 -3.96 4.57
CA VAL A 81 -0.32 -4.62 3.84
C VAL A 81 0.54 -3.58 3.10
N SER A 82 -0.08 -2.62 2.41
CA SER A 82 0.61 -1.53 1.73
C SER A 82 1.45 -0.69 2.71
N ALA A 83 0.92 -0.37 3.90
CA ALA A 83 1.69 0.30 4.93
C ALA A 83 2.89 -0.55 5.40
N GLY A 84 2.72 -1.86 5.55
CA GLY A 84 3.81 -2.79 5.86
C GLY A 84 4.88 -2.83 4.77
N LEU A 85 4.50 -2.80 3.49
CA LEU A 85 5.45 -2.71 2.37
C LEU A 85 6.28 -1.43 2.44
N MET A 86 5.67 -0.30 2.81
CA MET A 86 6.40 0.95 3.00
C MET A 86 7.43 0.87 4.13
N VAL A 87 7.13 0.14 5.22
CA VAL A 87 8.09 -0.11 6.30
C VAL A 87 9.28 -0.94 5.81
N VAL A 88 9.02 -2.01 5.06
CA VAL A 88 10.09 -2.86 4.49
C VAL A 88 10.93 -2.07 3.47
N ALA A 89 10.29 -1.25 2.63
CA ALA A 89 10.99 -0.38 1.70
C ALA A 89 11.85 0.66 2.43
N ALA A 90 11.34 1.25 3.52
CA ALA A 90 12.09 2.21 4.33
C ALA A 90 13.29 1.53 4.99
N TYR A 91 13.11 0.33 5.55
CA TYR A 91 14.21 -0.48 6.04
C TYR A 91 15.28 -0.70 4.96
N ALA A 92 14.89 -1.13 3.75
CA ALA A 92 15.82 -1.41 2.67
C ALA A 92 16.63 -0.17 2.27
N ILE A 93 15.98 0.99 2.19
CA ILE A 93 16.65 2.27 1.93
C ILE A 93 17.64 2.62 3.04
N VAL A 94 17.22 2.52 4.31
CA VAL A 94 18.10 2.81 5.46
C VAL A 94 19.27 1.84 5.55
N ALA A 95 19.06 0.56 5.23
CA ALA A 95 20.12 -0.45 5.21
C ALA A 95 21.20 -0.17 4.15
N VAL A 96 20.81 0.36 2.99
CA VAL A 96 21.73 0.60 1.86
C VAL A 96 22.40 1.98 1.94
N TYR A 97 21.66 3.02 2.32
CA TYR A 97 22.12 4.42 2.24
C TYR A 97 22.27 5.11 3.59
N GLY A 98 21.91 4.45 4.69
CA GLY A 98 21.81 5.06 6.01
C GLY A 98 20.49 5.82 6.22
N LEU A 99 20.27 6.29 7.45
CA LEU A 99 19.05 7.02 7.78
C LEU A 99 19.06 8.42 7.15
N GLY A 100 18.12 8.68 6.26
CA GLY A 100 17.87 9.99 5.65
C GLY A 100 16.38 10.31 5.60
N TRP A 101 16.03 11.60 5.69
CA TRP A 101 14.64 12.05 5.59
C TRP A 101 14.24 12.38 4.14
N PHE A 102 14.91 13.38 3.54
CA PHE A 102 14.55 13.90 2.22
C PHE A 102 14.68 12.87 1.11
N TRP A 103 13.59 12.64 0.38
CA TRP A 103 13.53 11.64 -0.71
C TRP A 103 14.61 11.86 -1.79
N ALA A 104 14.85 13.11 -2.20
CA ALA A 104 15.84 13.43 -3.23
C ALA A 104 17.27 12.98 -2.88
N GLY A 105 17.55 12.76 -1.60
CA GLY A 105 18.82 12.24 -1.08
C GLY A 105 18.77 10.76 -0.67
N HIS A 106 17.84 9.96 -1.21
CA HIS A 106 17.57 8.57 -0.78
C HIS A 106 16.97 8.46 0.62
N GLY A 107 16.16 9.44 1.05
CA GLY A 107 15.46 9.40 2.32
C GLY A 107 14.08 8.73 2.28
N ILE A 108 13.48 8.56 3.47
CA ILE A 108 12.23 7.79 3.67
C ILE A 108 10.95 8.62 3.65
N GLU A 109 11.02 9.95 3.45
CA GLU A 109 9.89 10.88 3.54
C GLU A 109 8.63 10.39 2.77
N TYR A 110 8.78 10.01 1.51
CA TYR A 110 7.64 9.53 0.71
C TYR A 110 7.14 8.15 1.10
N LEU A 111 8.00 7.29 1.63
CA LEU A 111 7.59 5.98 2.14
C LEU A 111 6.71 6.16 3.39
N VAL A 112 7.10 7.10 4.26
CA VAL A 112 6.28 7.47 5.42
C VAL A 112 4.93 8.05 4.98
N PHE A 113 4.94 9.00 4.03
CA PHE A 113 3.71 9.59 3.50
C PHE A 113 2.77 8.54 2.90
N TRP A 114 3.26 7.65 2.05
CA TRP A 114 2.45 6.57 1.48
C TRP A 114 2.00 5.55 2.51
N GLY A 115 2.82 5.26 3.51
CA GLY A 115 2.42 4.39 4.63
C GLY A 115 1.23 4.96 5.38
N VAL A 116 1.28 6.25 5.72
CA VAL A 116 0.17 6.95 6.38
C VAL A 116 -1.08 7.01 5.48
N ALA A 117 -0.93 7.31 4.19
CA ALA A 117 -2.04 7.31 3.24
C ALA A 117 -2.69 5.92 3.13
N SER A 118 -1.89 4.86 3.11
CA SER A 118 -2.38 3.46 3.08
C SER A 118 -3.14 3.09 4.35
N LEU A 119 -2.67 3.56 5.51
CA LEU A 119 -3.39 3.39 6.78
C LEU A 119 -4.70 4.19 6.82
N ALA A 120 -4.73 5.42 6.29
CA ALA A 120 -5.96 6.20 6.19
C ALA A 120 -7.01 5.48 5.33
N VAL A 121 -6.60 4.89 4.21
CA VAL A 121 -7.43 4.04 3.35
C VAL A 121 -7.96 2.81 4.10
N ALA A 122 -7.08 2.11 4.84
CA ALA A 122 -7.48 0.95 5.65
C ALA A 122 -8.51 1.34 6.73
N LEU A 123 -8.27 2.44 7.44
CA LEU A 123 -9.12 2.94 8.52
C LEU A 123 -10.49 3.39 8.00
N ASP A 124 -10.57 4.11 6.89
CA ASP A 124 -11.85 4.46 6.26
C ASP A 124 -12.62 3.21 5.85
N ALA A 125 -11.95 2.23 5.24
CA ALA A 125 -12.58 0.96 4.87
C ALA A 125 -13.09 0.16 6.09
N TRP A 126 -12.39 0.24 7.23
CA TRP A 126 -12.84 -0.36 8.50
C TRP A 126 -14.01 0.40 9.12
N ASN A 127 -14.00 1.73 9.06
CA ASN A 127 -15.10 2.56 9.55
C ASN A 127 -16.40 2.30 8.79
N ARG A 128 -16.33 2.09 7.47
CA ARG A 128 -17.49 1.73 6.63
C ARG A 128 -17.98 0.31 6.87
N ASN A 129 -17.11 -0.60 7.29
CA ASN A 129 -17.45 -1.97 7.59
C ASN A 129 -16.56 -2.46 8.75
N PRO A 130 -17.02 -2.42 10.02
CA PRO A 130 -16.18 -2.74 11.17
C PRO A 130 -15.85 -4.22 11.34
N GLY A 131 -16.52 -5.12 10.60
CA GLY A 131 -16.30 -6.56 10.71
C GLY A 131 -14.96 -7.02 10.12
N ILE A 132 -14.32 -7.98 10.80
CA ILE A 132 -13.24 -8.80 10.28
C ILE A 132 -13.85 -9.86 9.35
N PHE A 133 -13.69 -9.71 8.04
CA PHE A 133 -14.35 -10.56 7.02
C PHE A 133 -15.88 -10.57 7.12
N GLY A 134 -16.48 -9.52 7.70
CA GLY A 134 -17.92 -9.48 7.99
C GLY A 134 -18.32 -10.21 9.27
N LEU A 135 -17.36 -10.80 9.99
CA LEU A 135 -17.51 -11.41 11.31
C LEU A 135 -16.91 -10.48 12.36
N PHE A 136 -17.47 -10.45 13.57
CA PHE A 136 -16.92 -9.69 14.70
C PHE A 136 -16.72 -8.18 14.42
N ALA A 137 -17.75 -7.39 14.70
CA ALA A 137 -17.68 -5.93 14.55
C ALA A 137 -16.65 -5.37 15.54
N TRP A 138 -15.55 -4.83 15.01
CA TRP A 138 -14.58 -4.15 15.85
C TRP A 138 -15.09 -2.73 16.18
N PRO A 139 -15.20 -2.34 17.46
CA PRO A 139 -15.82 -1.08 17.85
C PRO A 139 -14.80 0.08 17.78
N LEU A 140 -14.27 0.41 16.61
CA LEU A 140 -13.36 1.57 16.50
C LEU A 140 -14.12 2.90 16.63
N ARG A 141 -15.44 2.93 16.41
CA ARG A 141 -16.21 4.17 16.50
C ARG A 141 -17.70 3.89 16.74
N LYS A 142 -18.29 4.46 17.81
CA LYS A 142 -19.75 4.62 17.94
C LYS A 142 -20.21 5.72 16.96
N VAL A 143 -20.12 5.50 15.65
CA VAL A 143 -20.71 6.44 14.68
C VAL A 143 -22.19 6.12 14.60
N LYS A 144 -23.05 7.08 14.96
CA LYS A 144 -24.47 7.02 14.61
C LYS A 144 -24.55 6.83 13.08
N PRO A 145 -25.32 5.84 12.58
CA PRO A 145 -25.48 5.68 11.14
C PRO A 145 -25.94 7.02 10.56
N VAL A 146 -25.18 7.56 9.60
CA VAL A 146 -25.66 8.66 8.78
C VAL A 146 -26.79 8.05 7.96
N ALA A 147 -28.00 8.59 8.13
CA ALA A 147 -29.18 8.11 7.43
C ALA A 147 -28.91 8.07 5.92
N ALA A 148 -29.24 6.92 5.33
CA ALA A 148 -29.22 6.71 3.89
C ALA A 148 -30.33 7.50 3.19
#